data_AF-A0A2N3CQL4-F1
#
_entry.id   AF-A0A2N3CQL4-F1
#
_cell.length_a   1.000
_cell.length_b   1.000
_cell.length_c   1.000
_cell.angle_alpha   90.00
_cell.angle_beta   90.00
_cell.angle_gamma   90.00
#
_symmetry.space_group_name_H-M   'P 1'
#
loop_
_entity.id
_entity.type
_entity.pdbx_description
1 polymer ?
#
loop_
_entity_poly.entity_id
_entity_poly.type
_entity_poly.pdbx_seq_one_letter_code
_entity_poly.pdbx_strand_id
1 'polypeptide(L)'
;MLTSLFAAALMLQAAPTQTTVLSQENRALLRCAAAFAIVANGQANSDAAAQQWPDLSTRGREFFVLTMAQLMDASGLDRAGITQLASDEAQALITNDEVHKIMPSCLLMLESSGV
;
A
#
# COMPACT_ATOMS: atom_id res chain seq x y z
N MET A 1 5.37 55.67 -26.48
CA MET A 1 4.50 54.48 -26.56
C MET A 1 5.23 53.35 -25.84
N LEU A 2 5.22 53.37 -24.52
CA LEU A 2 5.98 52.46 -23.64
C LEU A 2 4.98 51.43 -23.11
N THR A 3 4.81 50.34 -23.84
CA THR A 3 3.81 49.32 -23.55
C THR A 3 4.38 48.31 -22.55
N SER A 4 3.82 48.34 -21.34
CA SER A 4 4.05 47.42 -20.24
C SER A 4 3.79 45.97 -20.66
N LEU A 5 4.81 45.11 -20.56
CA LEU A 5 4.65 43.66 -20.54
C LEU A 5 4.78 43.20 -19.09
N PHE A 6 3.62 43.18 -18.44
CA PHE A 6 3.43 42.64 -17.09
C PHE A 6 3.69 41.14 -17.05
N ALA A 7 4.36 40.73 -15.98
CA ALA A 7 4.68 39.37 -15.62
C ALA A 7 3.42 38.50 -15.49
N ALA A 8 3.41 37.35 -16.18
CA ALA A 8 2.44 36.29 -15.97
C ALA A 8 3.19 34.96 -16.00
N ALA A 9 3.81 34.58 -14.89
CA ALA A 9 4.36 33.25 -14.74
C ALA A 9 4.20 32.78 -13.29
N LEU A 10 3.49 31.64 -13.16
CA LEU A 10 3.46 30.70 -12.04
C LEU A 10 2.61 31.09 -10.81
N MET A 11 1.29 30.97 -10.95
CA MET A 11 0.47 30.42 -9.88
C MET A 11 0.66 28.90 -9.86
N LEU A 12 1.76 28.43 -9.25
CA LEU A 12 1.88 27.03 -8.85
C LEU A 12 0.99 26.85 -7.62
N GLN A 13 -0.28 26.51 -7.84
CA GLN A 13 -1.18 26.12 -6.77
C GLN A 13 -0.65 24.81 -6.17
N ALA A 14 -0.10 24.89 -4.96
CA ALA A 14 0.10 23.74 -4.12
C ALA A 14 -1.25 23.04 -3.95
N ALA A 15 -1.38 21.84 -4.53
CA ALA A 15 -2.55 21.01 -4.29
C ALA A 15 -2.69 20.79 -2.77
N PRO A 16 -3.90 20.90 -2.20
CA PRO A 16 -4.09 20.62 -0.80
C PRO A 16 -3.62 19.20 -0.53
N THR A 17 -2.68 19.06 0.41
CA THR A 17 -2.29 17.76 0.95
C THR A 17 -3.45 17.23 1.78
N GLN A 18 -4.45 16.65 1.10
CA GLN A 18 -5.50 15.90 1.75
C GLN A 18 -4.83 14.76 2.49
N THR A 19 -4.77 14.88 3.82
CA THR A 19 -4.28 13.81 4.67
C THR A 19 -5.31 12.70 4.58
N THR A 20 -5.04 11.69 3.77
CA THR A 20 -5.95 10.55 3.59
C THR A 20 -6.01 9.78 4.90
N VAL A 21 -7.04 10.03 5.71
CA VAL A 21 -7.27 9.28 6.94
C VAL A 21 -8.04 8.01 6.57
N LEU A 22 -7.31 6.90 6.44
CA LEU A 22 -7.92 5.58 6.29
C LEU A 22 -8.70 5.19 7.55
N SER A 23 -9.81 4.47 7.40
CA SER A 23 -10.47 3.78 8.52
C SER A 23 -9.52 2.75 9.16
N GLN A 24 -9.81 2.32 10.39
CA GLN A 24 -8.99 1.28 11.04
C GLN A 24 -8.98 -0.02 10.23
N GLU A 25 -10.13 -0.39 9.67
CA GLU A 25 -10.28 -1.55 8.80
C GLU A 25 -9.41 -1.43 7.54
N ASN A 26 -9.48 -0.29 6.85
CA ASN A 26 -8.67 -0.05 5.66
C ASN A 26 -7.17 -0.06 5.95
N ARG A 27 -6.75 0.42 7.14
CA ARG A 27 -5.35 0.30 7.58
C ARG A 27 -4.94 -1.15 7.82
N ALA A 28 -5.82 -1.97 8.42
CA ALA A 28 -5.54 -3.38 8.62
C ALA A 28 -5.41 -4.13 7.28
N LEU A 29 -6.30 -3.84 6.32
CA LEU A 29 -6.24 -4.38 4.96
C LEU A 29 -4.92 -4.00 4.26
N LEU A 30 -4.58 -2.70 4.26
CA LEU A 30 -3.32 -2.20 3.68
C LEU A 30 -2.11 -2.92 4.27
N ARG A 31 -2.08 -3.05 5.60
CA ARG A 31 -1.00 -3.69 6.34
C ARG A 31 -0.85 -5.17 6.00
N CYS A 32 -1.95 -5.92 5.92
CA CYS A 32 -1.91 -7.32 5.52
C CYS A 32 -1.53 -7.51 4.05
N ALA A 33 -2.04 -6.66 3.15
CA ALA A 33 -1.65 -6.65 1.75
C ALA A 33 -0.14 -6.42 1.57
N ALA A 34 0.42 -5.42 2.27
CA ALA A 34 1.85 -5.13 2.25
C ALA A 34 2.69 -6.31 2.80
N ALA A 35 2.26 -6.91 3.90
CA ALA A 35 2.93 -8.07 4.49
C ALA A 35 2.96 -9.27 3.52
N PHE A 36 1.85 -9.56 2.84
CA PHE A 36 1.81 -10.61 1.83
C PHE A 36 2.72 -10.31 0.63
N ALA A 37 2.79 -9.06 0.18
CA ALA A 37 3.70 -8.67 -0.89
C ALA A 37 5.18 -8.89 -0.49
N ILE A 38 5.55 -8.54 0.75
CA ILE A 38 6.90 -8.77 1.29
C ILE A 38 7.21 -10.27 1.31
N VAL A 39 6.32 -11.08 1.89
CA VAL A 39 6.53 -12.53 2.00
C VAL A 39 6.57 -13.19 0.61
N ALA A 40 5.64 -12.87 -0.29
CA ALA A 40 5.63 -13.43 -1.64
C ALA A 40 6.92 -13.06 -2.41
N ASN A 41 7.42 -11.84 -2.25
CA ASN A 41 8.71 -11.45 -2.81
C ASN A 41 9.86 -12.25 -2.17
N GLY A 42 9.87 -12.45 -0.86
CA GLY A 42 10.85 -13.31 -0.19
C GLY A 42 10.81 -14.76 -0.69
N GLN A 43 9.61 -15.33 -0.88
CA GLN A 43 9.41 -16.67 -1.43
C GLN A 43 9.98 -16.79 -2.85
N ALA A 44 9.75 -15.79 -3.71
CA ALA A 44 10.33 -15.74 -5.06
C ALA A 44 11.87 -15.69 -5.05
N ASN A 45 12.46 -15.13 -3.99
CA ASN A 45 13.91 -15.02 -3.82
C ASN A 45 14.50 -16.13 -2.92
N SER A 46 13.73 -17.17 -2.61
CA SER A 46 14.16 -18.28 -1.74
C SER A 46 14.62 -17.87 -0.33
N ASP A 47 14.04 -16.80 0.22
CA ASP A 47 14.28 -16.39 1.61
C ASP A 47 13.67 -17.41 2.58
N ALA A 48 14.50 -18.01 3.43
CA ALA A 48 14.10 -18.99 4.43
C ALA A 48 13.06 -18.43 5.42
N ALA A 49 13.15 -17.15 5.77
CA ALA A 49 12.17 -16.51 6.65
C ALA A 49 10.80 -16.35 5.98
N ALA A 50 10.75 -16.26 4.65
CA ALA A 50 9.50 -16.20 3.90
C ALA A 50 8.90 -17.58 3.63
N GLN A 51 9.75 -18.61 3.51
CA GLN A 51 9.35 -20.01 3.26
C GLN A 51 8.62 -20.67 4.43
N GLN A 52 8.68 -20.10 5.64
CA GLN A 52 7.90 -20.59 6.79
C GLN A 52 6.39 -20.34 6.64
N TRP A 53 6.00 -19.42 5.77
CA TRP A 53 4.60 -19.06 5.53
C TRP A 53 4.01 -19.88 4.37
N PRO A 54 2.68 -20.03 4.30
CA PRO A 54 2.00 -20.63 3.14
C PRO A 54 2.40 -19.92 1.84
N ASP A 55 2.27 -20.61 0.71
CA ASP A 55 2.53 -19.98 -0.60
C ASP A 55 1.57 -18.80 -0.82
N LEU A 56 2.13 -17.59 -0.93
CA LEU A 56 1.38 -16.35 -1.14
C LEU A 56 1.51 -15.84 -2.57
N SER A 57 2.18 -16.59 -3.46
CA SER A 57 2.38 -16.19 -4.85
C SER A 57 1.07 -15.86 -5.55
N THR A 58 0.00 -16.62 -5.27
CA THR A 58 -1.31 -16.47 -5.92
C THR A 58 -2.33 -15.75 -5.03
N ARG A 59 -2.77 -16.36 -3.92
CA ARG A 59 -3.84 -15.81 -3.08
C ARG A 59 -3.45 -14.48 -2.42
N GLY A 60 -2.20 -14.36 -1.96
CA GLY A 60 -1.68 -13.11 -1.41
C GLY A 60 -1.61 -11.98 -2.43
N ARG A 61 -1.24 -12.29 -3.68
CA ARG A 61 -1.25 -11.33 -4.79
C ARG A 61 -2.67 -10.88 -5.16
N GLU A 62 -3.62 -11.80 -5.19
CA GLU A 62 -5.03 -11.47 -5.45
C GLU A 62 -5.60 -10.57 -4.36
N PHE A 63 -5.38 -10.91 -3.08
CA PHE A 63 -5.74 -10.08 -1.94
C PHE A 63 -5.15 -8.67 -2.06
N PHE A 64 -3.87 -8.55 -2.42
CA PHE A 64 -3.21 -7.26 -2.61
C PHE A 64 -3.93 -6.42 -3.68
N VAL A 65 -4.21 -6.98 -4.86
CA VAL A 65 -4.84 -6.26 -5.97
C VAL A 65 -6.24 -5.77 -5.58
N LEU A 66 -7.07 -6.65 -4.99
CA LEU A 66 -8.42 -6.29 -4.55
C LEU A 66 -8.39 -5.22 -3.46
N THR A 67 -7.47 -5.35 -2.50
CA THR A 67 -7.29 -4.35 -1.44
C THR A 67 -6.91 -2.99 -2.01
N MET A 68 -5.96 -2.93 -2.96
CA MET A 68 -5.56 -1.65 -3.55
C MET A 68 -6.73 -0.99 -4.30
N ALA A 69 -7.54 -1.77 -5.01
CA ALA A 69 -8.75 -1.26 -5.67
C ALA A 69 -9.75 -0.69 -4.65
N GLN A 70 -10.07 -1.45 -3.60
CA GLN A 70 -10.96 -0.99 -2.52
C GLN A 70 -10.44 0.28 -1.84
N LEU A 71 -9.13 0.36 -1.60
CA LEU A 71 -8.52 1.53 -0.97
C LEU A 71 -8.56 2.75 -1.88
N MET A 72 -8.35 2.60 -3.19
CA MET A 72 -8.54 3.70 -4.15
C MET A 72 -9.98 4.22 -4.09
N ASP A 73 -10.97 3.34 -4.12
CA ASP A 73 -12.39 3.72 -4.04
C ASP A 73 -12.73 4.42 -2.72
N ALA A 74 -12.19 3.93 -1.60
CA ALA A 74 -12.49 4.47 -0.27
C ALA A 74 -11.75 5.78 0.05
N SER A 75 -10.58 6.01 -0.54
CA SER A 75 -9.73 7.16 -0.24
C SER A 75 -9.73 8.25 -1.31
N GLY A 76 -10.18 7.94 -2.52
CA GLY A 76 -10.02 8.80 -3.69
C GLY A 76 -8.58 8.91 -4.21
N LEU A 77 -7.64 8.09 -3.69
CA LEU A 77 -6.28 8.05 -4.19
C LEU A 77 -6.23 7.48 -5.61
N ASP A 78 -5.38 8.09 -6.44
CA ASP A 78 -5.05 7.54 -7.75
C ASP A 78 -4.01 6.42 -7.64
N ARG A 79 -3.59 5.88 -8.79
CA ARG A 79 -2.58 4.82 -8.87
C ARG A 79 -1.25 5.22 -8.20
N ALA A 80 -0.81 6.47 -8.36
CA ALA A 80 0.45 6.92 -7.79
C ALA A 80 0.34 7.01 -6.27
N GLY A 81 -0.75 7.60 -5.77
CA GLY A 81 -1.04 7.72 -4.35
C GLY A 81 -1.16 6.37 -3.65
N ILE A 82 -1.90 5.42 -4.22
CA ILE A 82 -2.04 4.09 -3.60
C ILE A 82 -0.73 3.29 -3.63
N THR A 83 0.08 3.46 -4.68
CA THR A 83 1.40 2.80 -4.77
C THR A 83 2.36 3.33 -3.72
N GLN A 84 2.37 4.66 -3.51
CA GLN A 84 3.18 5.28 -2.45
C GLN A 84 2.72 4.78 -1.08
N LEU A 85 1.40 4.81 -0.82
CA LEU A 85 0.83 4.36 0.45
C LEU A 85 1.17 2.90 0.77
N ALA A 86 1.08 1.99 -0.20
CA ALA A 86 1.48 0.59 -0.04
C ALA A 86 2.99 0.42 0.19
N SER A 87 3.81 1.22 -0.49
CA SER A 87 5.27 1.20 -0.33
C SER A 87 5.69 1.71 1.06
N ASP A 88 5.04 2.76 1.56
CA ASP A 88 5.28 3.30 2.89
C ASP A 88 4.92 2.29 3.99
N GLU A 89 3.77 1.61 3.87
CA GLU A 89 3.39 0.55 4.81
C GLU A 89 4.37 -0.63 4.76
N ALA A 90 4.78 -1.08 3.57
CA ALA A 90 5.76 -2.14 3.42
C ALA A 90 7.10 -1.76 4.06
N GLN A 91 7.57 -0.52 3.82
CA GLN A 91 8.81 -0.02 4.42
C GLN A 91 8.71 0.07 5.94
N ALA A 92 7.57 0.51 6.47
CA ALA A 92 7.32 0.54 7.92
C ALA A 92 7.37 -0.87 8.53
N LEU A 93 6.76 -1.86 7.89
CA LEU A 93 6.79 -3.26 8.35
C LEU A 93 8.21 -3.84 8.38
N ILE A 94 9.01 -3.58 7.35
CA ILE A 94 10.40 -4.03 7.28
C ILE A 94 11.26 -3.33 8.34
N THR A 95 11.13 -2.00 8.44
CA THR A 95 11.94 -1.17 9.35
C THR A 95 11.71 -1.55 10.81
N ASN A 96 10.47 -1.90 11.17
CA ASN A 96 10.08 -2.25 12.53
C ASN A 96 10.14 -3.77 12.81
N ASP A 97 10.56 -4.58 11.84
CA ASP A 97 10.58 -6.06 11.93
C ASP A 97 9.23 -6.67 12.35
N GLU A 98 8.13 -6.13 11.80
CA GLU A 98 6.77 -6.48 12.25
C GLU A 98 6.09 -7.54 11.38
N VAL A 99 6.68 -7.94 10.24
CA VAL A 99 6.07 -8.91 9.31
C VAL A 99 5.69 -10.20 10.03
N HIS A 100 6.63 -10.81 10.77
CA HIS A 100 6.38 -12.07 11.46
C HIS A 100 5.29 -11.95 12.53
N LYS A 101 5.24 -10.81 13.23
CA LYS A 101 4.28 -10.52 14.29
C LYS A 101 2.84 -10.41 13.77
N ILE A 102 2.64 -9.83 12.60
CA ILE A 102 1.28 -9.60 12.06
C ILE A 102 0.77 -10.75 11.20
N MET A 103 1.67 -11.60 10.72
CA MET A 103 1.34 -12.60 9.72
C MET A 103 0.23 -13.58 10.11
N PRO A 104 0.20 -14.11 11.35
CA PRO A 104 -0.88 -14.99 11.78
C PRO A 104 -2.27 -14.35 11.65
N SER A 105 -2.42 -13.10 12.05
CA SER A 105 -3.70 -12.37 11.95
C SER A 105 -4.07 -12.06 10.51
N CYS A 106 -3.08 -11.74 9.67
CA CYS A 106 -3.33 -11.48 8.26
C CYS A 106 -3.76 -12.75 7.51
N LEU A 107 -3.21 -13.92 7.83
CA LEU A 107 -3.66 -15.17 7.23
C LEU A 107 -5.13 -15.48 7.54
N LEU A 108 -5.60 -15.19 8.76
CA LEU A 108 -7.03 -15.29 9.09
C LEU A 108 -7.88 -14.33 8.23
N MET A 109 -7.38 -13.12 7.99
CA MET A 109 -8.04 -12.16 7.11
C MET A 109 -8.08 -12.66 5.66
N LEU A 110 -6.99 -13.24 5.15
CA LEU A 110 -6.94 -13.85 3.83
C LEU A 110 -7.98 -14.97 3.70
N GLU A 111 -8.09 -15.86 4.68
CA GLU A 111 -9.09 -16.93 4.69
C GLU A 111 -10.53 -16.37 4.64
N SER A 112 -10.80 -15.29 5.37
CA SER A 112 -12.12 -14.64 5.38
C SER A 112 -12.47 -13.89 4.09
N SER A 113 -11.46 -13.50 3.30
CA SER A 113 -11.64 -12.68 2.10
C SER A 113 -12.23 -13.44 0.91
N GLY A 114 -12.21 -14.78 0.96
CA GLY A 114 -12.76 -15.64 -0.10
C GLY A 114 -11.88 -15.79 -1.33
N VAL A 115 -10.67 -15.20 -1.33
CA VAL A 115 -9.60 -15.48 -2.31
C VAL A 115 -8.62 -16.52 -1.78
#